data_AF-A0A0Q8JFE6-F1
#
_entry.id   AF-A0A0Q8JFE6-F1
#
_cell.length_a   1.000
_cell.length_b   1.000
_cell.length_c   1.000
_cell.angle_alpha   90.00
_cell.angle_beta   90.00
_cell.angle_gamma   90.00
#
_symmetry.space_group_name_H-M   'P 1'
#
loop_
_entity.id
_entity.type
_entity.pdbx_description
1 polymer ?
#
loop_
_entity_poly.entity_id
_entity_poly.type
_entity_poly.pdbx_seq_one_letter_code
_entity_poly.pdbx_strand_id
1 'polypeptide(L)'
;MPAALCGALLACAASPRAAQRPPTEDAVLIDQLPTPRAANVHPLTADERALDQQRLSRGVATLLDGRFSIRTQRLFVLGGDGDWIAVQHGARDHVETRMGGVWLDAPTANEDVTAMVWRTGQPPSGYLALAWLQPADNADPEDRSQVFGYFELEKRVGAPEDKDNPKAGMFGGAPRR
;
A
#
# COMPACT_ATOMS: atom_id res chain seq x y z
N MET A 1 19.81 -54.55 45.09
CA MET A 1 20.05 -53.20 45.66
C MET A 1 20.63 -52.32 44.57
N PRO A 2 20.23 -51.05 44.48
CA PRO A 2 19.94 -50.36 43.22
C PRO A 2 21.16 -49.80 42.50
N ALA A 3 21.17 -49.92 41.17
CA ALA A 3 22.08 -49.21 40.28
C ALA A 3 21.54 -47.80 40.03
N ALA A 4 22.38 -46.80 40.27
CA ALA A 4 22.07 -45.38 40.11
C ALA A 4 22.03 -44.98 38.63
N LEU A 5 20.93 -44.33 38.25
CA LEU A 5 20.78 -43.54 37.04
C LEU A 5 21.60 -42.25 37.14
N CYS A 6 22.48 -41.99 36.17
CA CYS A 6 22.94 -40.63 35.86
C CYS A 6 22.98 -40.45 34.34
N GLY A 7 21.98 -39.74 33.83
CA GLY A 7 22.00 -39.19 32.48
C GLY A 7 22.87 -37.92 32.43
N ALA A 8 23.53 -37.72 31.31
CA ALA A 8 24.11 -36.43 30.95
C ALA A 8 23.88 -36.19 29.45
N LEU A 9 22.90 -35.34 29.17
CA LEU A 9 22.68 -34.69 27.88
C LEU A 9 23.82 -33.69 27.66
N LEU A 10 24.63 -33.88 26.63
CA LEU A 10 25.52 -32.83 26.12
C LEU A 10 24.76 -32.05 25.04
N ALA A 11 24.36 -30.84 25.40
CA ALA A 11 23.72 -29.88 24.52
C ALA A 11 24.73 -29.30 23.52
N CYS A 12 24.38 -29.38 22.23
CA CYS A 12 25.02 -28.63 21.16
C CYS A 12 24.73 -27.13 21.35
N ALA A 13 25.70 -26.37 21.85
CA ALA A 13 25.67 -24.91 21.79
C ALA A 13 26.53 -24.43 20.62
N ALA A 14 26.08 -24.69 19.38
CA ALA A 14 26.54 -23.93 18.24
C ALA A 14 25.74 -22.62 18.24
N SER A 15 26.33 -21.54 18.74
CA SER A 15 25.77 -20.19 18.57
C SER A 15 25.69 -19.89 17.07
N PRO A 16 24.50 -19.76 16.47
CA PRO A 16 24.41 -19.10 15.20
C PRO A 16 24.58 -17.62 15.51
N ARG A 17 25.78 -17.10 15.25
CA ARG A 17 26.01 -15.71 14.92
C ARG A 17 24.87 -15.32 13.97
N ALA A 18 23.92 -14.53 14.46
CA ALA A 18 22.83 -14.01 13.66
C ALA A 18 23.48 -13.27 12.50
N ALA A 19 23.60 -13.97 11.37
CA ALA A 19 23.86 -13.36 10.09
C ALA A 19 22.71 -12.38 9.92
N GLN A 20 22.96 -11.10 10.20
CA GLN A 20 22.13 -10.02 9.73
C GLN A 20 22.12 -10.20 8.21
N ARG A 21 21.07 -10.86 7.72
CA ARG A 21 20.77 -10.85 6.29
C ARG A 21 20.69 -9.37 5.93
N PRO A 22 21.31 -8.93 4.82
CA PRO A 22 20.95 -7.63 4.26
C PRO A 22 19.43 -7.61 4.14
N PRO A 23 18.75 -6.49 4.45
CA PRO A 23 17.30 -6.40 4.31
C PRO A 23 16.98 -6.82 2.88
N THR A 24 16.50 -8.05 2.75
CA THR A 24 16.09 -8.60 1.47
C THR A 24 14.97 -7.72 0.95
N GLU A 25 14.83 -7.66 -0.36
CA GLU A 25 13.87 -6.90 -1.16
C GLU A 25 12.36 -7.14 -0.82
N ASP A 26 12.06 -7.67 0.38
CA ASP A 26 10.74 -7.97 0.93
C ASP A 26 10.36 -7.05 2.12
N ALA A 27 11.04 -5.92 2.32
CA ALA A 27 10.43 -4.84 3.12
C ALA A 27 9.30 -4.25 2.29
N VAL A 28 8.09 -4.76 2.51
CA VAL A 28 6.86 -4.34 1.81
C VAL A 28 6.79 -2.81 1.84
N LEU A 29 6.67 -2.15 0.69
CA LEU A 29 6.73 -0.68 0.59
C LEU A 29 5.67 -0.02 1.47
N ILE A 30 4.54 -0.72 1.64
CA ILE A 30 3.42 -0.31 2.49
C ILE A 30 3.77 -0.20 3.98
N ASP A 31 4.77 -0.94 4.46
CA ASP A 31 5.17 -0.94 5.88
C ASP A 31 5.97 0.32 6.23
N GLN A 32 6.47 1.01 5.22
CA GLN A 32 7.14 2.31 5.37
C GLN A 32 6.14 3.45 5.48
N LEU A 33 4.88 3.23 5.05
CA LEU A 33 3.84 4.24 5.14
C LEU A 33 3.35 4.42 6.58
N PRO A 34 3.18 5.67 7.04
CA PRO A 34 2.68 5.93 8.37
C PRO A 34 1.22 5.47 8.45
N THR A 35 0.82 4.99 9.62
CA THR A 35 -0.61 4.99 9.95
C THR A 35 -1.08 6.46 9.95
N PRO A 36 -2.12 6.82 9.18
CA PRO A 36 -2.58 8.20 9.09
C PRO A 36 -2.89 8.76 10.48
N ARG A 37 -2.35 9.94 10.78
CA ARG A 37 -2.51 10.61 12.08
C ARG A 37 -3.81 11.39 12.17
N ALA A 38 -4.93 10.77 11.85
CA ALA A 38 -6.25 11.36 12.07
C ALA A 38 -6.89 10.68 13.29
N ALA A 39 -7.54 11.46 14.16
CA ALA A 39 -8.06 11.01 15.45
C ALA A 39 -9.04 9.82 15.34
N ASN A 40 -9.65 9.65 14.17
CA ASN A 40 -10.68 8.64 13.91
C ASN A 40 -10.22 7.57 12.91
N VAL A 41 -8.91 7.45 12.64
CA VAL A 41 -8.38 6.39 11.76
C VAL A 41 -8.00 5.17 12.58
N HIS A 42 -8.56 4.02 12.20
CA HIS A 42 -8.19 2.73 12.76
C HIS A 42 -7.96 1.69 11.65
N PRO A 43 -7.06 0.72 11.87
CA PRO A 43 -6.90 -0.40 10.94
C PRO A 43 -8.21 -1.16 10.79
N LEU A 44 -8.53 -1.58 9.57
CA LEU A 44 -9.67 -2.47 9.34
C LEU A 44 -9.34 -3.86 9.87
N THR A 45 -10.18 -4.44 10.73
CA THR A 45 -10.08 -5.87 11.06
C THR A 45 -10.77 -6.72 9.99
N ALA A 46 -10.37 -7.99 9.86
CA ALA A 46 -10.80 -8.84 8.74
C ALA A 46 -12.33 -9.04 8.64
N ASP A 47 -13.06 -8.89 9.75
CA ASP A 47 -14.48 -9.21 9.82
C ASP A 47 -15.41 -7.98 9.79
N GLU A 48 -14.90 -6.78 10.08
CA GLU A 48 -15.76 -5.60 10.30
C GLU A 48 -16.37 -5.06 9.00
N ARG A 49 -15.66 -5.12 7.86
CA ARG A 49 -16.16 -4.60 6.57
C ARG A 49 -15.65 -5.39 5.35
N ALA A 50 -15.83 -6.71 5.36
CA ALA A 50 -15.41 -7.58 4.27
C ALA A 50 -15.99 -7.17 2.89
N LEU A 51 -17.24 -6.69 2.86
CA LEU A 51 -17.87 -6.18 1.63
C LEU A 51 -17.18 -4.92 1.11
N ASP A 52 -16.89 -3.94 1.97
CA ASP A 52 -16.18 -2.71 1.57
C ASP A 52 -14.76 -3.01 1.12
N GLN A 53 -14.07 -3.91 1.82
CA GLN A 53 -12.76 -4.41 1.39
C GLN A 53 -12.83 -5.04 0.00
N GLN A 54 -13.85 -5.87 -0.27
CA GLN A 54 -14.03 -6.48 -1.58
C GLN A 54 -14.33 -5.43 -2.65
N ARG A 55 -15.22 -4.47 -2.37
CA ARG A 55 -15.55 -3.36 -3.28
C ARG A 55 -14.32 -2.52 -3.60
N LEU A 56 -13.56 -2.13 -2.58
CA LEU A 56 -12.35 -1.31 -2.75
C LEU A 56 -11.31 -2.06 -3.57
N SER A 57 -11.02 -3.32 -3.22
CA SER A 57 -10.02 -4.13 -3.93
C SER A 57 -10.41 -4.36 -5.40
N ARG A 58 -11.70 -4.63 -5.65
CA ARG A 58 -12.25 -4.77 -7.02
C ARG A 58 -12.18 -3.45 -7.77
N GLY A 59 -12.62 -2.35 -7.16
CA GLY A 59 -12.62 -1.03 -7.77
C GLY A 59 -11.22 -0.57 -8.12
N VAL A 60 -10.22 -0.81 -7.26
CA VAL A 60 -8.80 -0.58 -7.57
C VAL A 60 -8.35 -1.44 -8.75
N ALA A 61 -8.68 -2.73 -8.78
CA ALA A 61 -8.31 -3.60 -9.90
C ALA A 61 -8.92 -3.13 -11.25
N THR A 62 -10.19 -2.69 -11.24
CA THR A 62 -10.87 -2.11 -12.40
C THR A 62 -10.22 -0.80 -12.82
N LEU A 63 -9.96 0.10 -11.87
CA LEU A 63 -9.39 1.42 -12.09
C LEU A 63 -8.00 1.38 -12.72
N LEU A 64 -7.23 0.37 -12.31
CA LEU A 64 -5.89 0.16 -12.83
C LEU A 64 -5.91 -0.51 -14.22
N ASP A 65 -7.09 -0.84 -14.76
CA ASP A 65 -7.34 -1.39 -16.10
C ASP A 65 -6.42 -2.56 -16.44
N GLY A 66 -6.15 -3.42 -15.45
CA GLY A 66 -5.22 -4.52 -15.58
C GLY A 66 -3.76 -4.13 -15.87
N ARG A 67 -3.41 -2.84 -15.88
CA ARG A 67 -2.01 -2.34 -16.03
C ARG A 67 -1.15 -2.69 -14.82
N PHE A 68 -1.79 -2.90 -13.67
CA PHE A 68 -1.15 -3.25 -12.42
C PHE A 68 -1.80 -4.48 -11.79
N SER A 69 -1.03 -5.20 -10.99
CA SER A 69 -1.49 -6.21 -10.04
C SER A 69 -1.24 -5.72 -8.63
N ILE A 70 -2.20 -5.95 -7.72
CA ILE A 70 -2.02 -5.67 -6.28
C ILE A 70 -1.14 -6.77 -5.69
N ARG A 71 -0.01 -6.40 -5.09
CA ARG A 71 0.87 -7.34 -4.34
C ARG A 71 0.45 -7.44 -2.88
N THR A 72 0.13 -6.30 -2.27
CA THR A 72 -0.28 -6.22 -0.88
C THR A 72 -1.21 -5.03 -0.66
N GLN A 73 -1.94 -5.03 0.45
CA GLN A 73 -2.80 -3.92 0.84
C GLN A 73 -2.89 -3.79 2.37
N ARG A 74 -3.12 -2.56 2.82
CA ARG A 74 -3.38 -2.22 4.21
C ARG A 74 -4.56 -1.27 4.26
N LEU A 75 -5.63 -1.71 4.91
CA LEU A 75 -6.91 -1.01 4.92
C LEU A 75 -7.18 -0.34 6.27
N PHE A 76 -7.93 0.74 6.21
CA PHE A 76 -8.29 1.58 7.34
C PHE A 76 -9.73 2.05 7.21
N VAL A 77 -10.33 2.35 8.35
CA VAL A 77 -11.59 3.10 8.44
C VAL A 77 -11.25 4.50 8.93
N LEU A 78 -11.79 5.50 8.24
CA LEU A 78 -11.84 6.89 8.67
C LEU A 78 -13.24 7.16 9.22
N GLY A 79 -13.41 7.18 10.55
CA GLY A 79 -14.71 7.37 11.17
C GLY A 79 -15.17 8.84 11.26
N GLY A 80 -16.49 9.05 11.21
CA GLY A 80 -17.14 10.35 11.45
C GLY A 80 -16.78 11.44 10.44
N ASP A 81 -16.61 12.68 10.91
CA ASP A 81 -16.18 13.84 10.09
C ASP A 81 -14.66 13.82 9.81
N GLY A 82 -14.09 12.64 9.60
CA GLY A 82 -12.67 12.48 9.35
C GLY A 82 -12.22 13.29 8.12
N ASP A 83 -11.10 14.01 8.28
CA ASP A 83 -10.58 14.86 7.21
C ASP A 83 -9.83 14.01 6.18
N TRP A 84 -10.55 13.57 5.15
CA TRP A 84 -9.97 12.85 4.01
C TRP A 84 -8.85 13.65 3.33
N ILE A 85 -8.96 14.98 3.27
CA ILE A 85 -7.94 15.85 2.67
C ILE A 85 -6.64 15.74 3.49
N ALA A 86 -6.73 15.71 4.82
CA ALA A 86 -5.57 15.49 5.68
C ALA A 86 -4.92 14.12 5.47
N VAL A 87 -5.70 13.05 5.29
CA VAL A 87 -5.18 11.71 4.97
C VAL A 87 -4.47 11.72 3.62
N GLN A 88 -5.08 12.31 2.61
CA GLN A 88 -4.53 12.42 1.27
C GLN A 88 -3.21 13.21 1.25
N HIS A 89 -3.18 14.39 1.86
CA HIS A 89 -1.98 15.21 1.98
C HIS A 89 -0.88 14.50 2.77
N GLY A 90 -1.21 13.89 3.92
CA GLY A 90 -0.24 13.16 4.73
C GLY A 90 0.40 11.99 3.97
N ALA A 91 -0.39 11.23 3.21
CA ALA A 91 0.11 10.16 2.36
C ALA A 91 1.00 10.70 1.23
N ARG A 92 0.52 11.73 0.53
CA ARG A 92 1.25 12.37 -0.57
C ARG A 92 2.60 12.90 -0.12
N ASP A 93 2.62 13.71 0.95
CA ASP A 93 3.84 14.30 1.50
C ASP A 93 4.85 13.22 1.89
N HIS A 94 4.38 12.14 2.51
CA HIS A 94 5.23 11.03 2.88
C HIS A 94 5.82 10.33 1.65
N VAL A 95 4.99 9.95 0.69
CA VAL A 95 5.44 9.21 -0.50
C VAL A 95 6.38 10.08 -1.34
N GLU A 96 6.04 11.33 -1.62
CA GLU A 96 6.83 12.22 -2.47
C GLU A 96 8.13 12.67 -1.77
N THR A 97 8.06 13.07 -0.50
CA THR A 97 9.21 13.68 0.21
C THR A 97 10.12 12.64 0.86
N ARG A 98 9.57 11.55 1.41
CA ARG A 98 10.34 10.55 2.17
C ARG A 98 10.72 9.35 1.32
N MET A 99 9.83 8.89 0.45
CA MET A 99 10.06 7.72 -0.39
C MET A 99 10.55 8.07 -1.81
N GLY A 100 10.62 9.36 -2.15
CA GLY A 100 11.01 9.82 -3.49
C GLY A 100 10.01 9.44 -4.58
N GLY A 101 8.75 9.23 -4.21
CA GLY A 101 7.69 8.85 -5.11
C GLY A 101 7.37 9.95 -6.13
N VAL A 102 7.16 9.55 -7.38
CA VAL A 102 6.69 10.42 -8.46
C VAL A 102 5.23 10.10 -8.72
N TRP A 103 4.36 11.09 -8.54
CA TRP A 103 2.93 10.94 -8.80
C TRP A 103 2.66 10.68 -10.29
N LEU A 104 1.88 9.66 -10.59
CA LEU A 104 1.51 9.25 -11.95
C LEU A 104 0.15 9.87 -12.32
N ASP A 105 0.15 11.20 -12.48
CA ASP A 105 -0.93 12.09 -12.95
C ASP A 105 -2.38 11.79 -12.47
N ALA A 106 -2.96 12.77 -11.77
CA ALA A 106 -4.36 12.87 -11.32
C ALA A 106 -4.91 11.71 -10.45
N PRO A 107 -5.97 11.95 -9.67
CA PRO A 107 -6.73 10.87 -9.07
C PRO A 107 -7.43 10.09 -10.19
N THR A 108 -7.13 8.81 -10.32
CA THR A 108 -7.91 7.88 -11.12
C THR A 108 -9.21 7.59 -10.37
N ALA A 109 -10.37 7.71 -11.01
CA ALA A 109 -11.67 7.40 -10.39
C ALA A 109 -12.53 6.48 -11.28
N ASN A 110 -13.33 5.63 -10.64
CA ASN A 110 -14.50 4.96 -11.21
C ASN A 110 -15.72 5.22 -10.31
N GLU A 111 -16.86 4.58 -10.59
CA GLU A 111 -18.12 4.79 -9.87
C GLU A 111 -18.03 4.54 -8.35
N ASP A 112 -17.13 3.66 -7.92
CA ASP A 112 -17.04 3.22 -6.52
C ASP A 112 -15.76 3.67 -5.81
N VAL A 113 -14.68 3.91 -6.55
CA VAL A 113 -13.32 4.05 -6.01
C VAL A 113 -12.60 5.20 -6.67
N THR A 114 -11.90 5.98 -5.84
CA THR A 114 -10.85 6.88 -6.31
C THR A 114 -9.51 6.39 -5.80
N ALA A 115 -8.46 6.55 -6.60
CA ALA A 115 -7.09 6.25 -6.21
C ALA A 115 -6.09 7.28 -6.73
N MET A 116 -5.00 7.45 -5.98
CA MET A 116 -3.78 8.15 -6.38
C MET A 116 -2.65 7.14 -6.46
N VAL A 117 -1.86 7.18 -7.53
CA VAL A 117 -0.79 6.21 -7.77
C VAL A 117 0.55 6.92 -7.92
N TRP A 118 1.57 6.44 -7.21
CA TRP A 118 2.95 6.93 -7.29
C TRP A 118 3.88 5.82 -7.75
N ARG A 119 4.94 6.21 -8.45
CA ARG A 119 6.12 5.37 -8.72
C ARG A 119 7.22 5.72 -7.72
N THR A 120 7.58 4.80 -6.84
CA THR A 120 8.67 4.91 -5.85
C THR A 120 9.94 4.15 -6.25
N GLY A 121 9.89 3.30 -7.28
CA GLY A 121 11.03 2.51 -7.73
C GLY A 121 11.03 2.25 -9.24
N GLN A 122 11.83 1.29 -9.67
CA GLN A 122 11.89 0.88 -11.08
C GLN A 122 10.88 -0.25 -11.35
N PRO A 123 10.20 -0.23 -12.52
CA PRO A 123 9.31 -1.31 -12.94
C PRO A 123 10.04 -2.67 -12.97
N PRO A 124 9.31 -3.80 -12.80
CA PRO A 124 7.85 -3.90 -12.67
C PRO A 124 7.32 -3.54 -11.27
N SER A 125 8.18 -3.55 -10.25
CA SER A 125 7.86 -3.19 -8.86
C SER A 125 7.91 -1.66 -8.62
N GLY A 126 7.71 -1.24 -7.37
CA GLY A 126 7.95 0.16 -6.99
C GLY A 126 6.78 1.09 -7.29
N TYR A 127 5.55 0.61 -7.12
CA TYR A 127 4.35 1.41 -7.24
C TYR A 127 3.52 1.34 -5.96
N LEU A 128 3.01 2.48 -5.53
CA LEU A 128 2.11 2.61 -4.39
C LEU A 128 0.84 3.30 -4.83
N ALA A 129 -0.29 2.87 -4.28
CA ALA A 129 -1.54 3.61 -4.40
C ALA A 129 -2.16 3.89 -3.03
N LEU A 130 -2.81 5.04 -2.92
CA LEU A 130 -3.80 5.35 -1.90
C LEU A 130 -5.16 5.30 -2.60
N ALA A 131 -6.08 4.45 -2.15
CA ALA A 131 -7.43 4.37 -2.69
C ALA A 131 -8.49 4.41 -1.60
N TRP A 132 -9.67 4.92 -1.93
CA TRP A 132 -10.81 5.01 -1.02
C TRP A 132 -12.13 4.77 -1.74
N LEU A 133 -13.12 4.28 -0.99
CA LEU A 133 -14.49 4.19 -1.48
C LEU A 133 -15.09 5.59 -1.56
N GLN A 134 -15.67 5.91 -2.71
CA GLN A 134 -16.50 7.12 -2.81
C GLN A 134 -17.73 6.93 -1.92
N PRO A 135 -18.14 7.95 -1.14
CA PRO A 135 -19.38 7.89 -0.39
C PRO A 135 -20.54 7.74 -1.38
N ALA A 136 -21.46 6.82 -1.10
CA ALA A 136 -22.68 6.72 -1.90
C ALA A 136 -23.51 7.99 -1.71
N ASP A 137 -24.18 8.48 -2.77
CA ASP A 137 -25.02 9.68 -2.71
C ASP A 137 -26.14 9.61 -1.65
N ASN A 138 -26.49 8.40 -1.22
CA ASN A 138 -27.50 8.08 -0.22
C ASN A 138 -26.93 7.45 1.06
N ALA A 139 -25.61 7.54 1.29
CA ALA A 139 -25.02 7.04 2.53
C ALA A 139 -25.68 7.70 3.73
N ASP A 140 -25.97 6.91 4.75
CA ASP A 140 -26.52 7.41 6.00
C ASP A 140 -25.58 8.51 6.54
N PRO A 141 -26.06 9.76 6.71
CA PRO A 141 -25.23 10.83 7.23
C PRO A 141 -24.73 10.57 8.66
N GLU A 142 -25.25 9.56 9.37
CA GLU A 142 -24.76 9.07 10.66
C GLU A 142 -23.63 8.03 10.50
N ASP A 143 -23.53 7.32 9.36
CA ASP A 143 -22.40 6.44 9.01
C ASP A 143 -21.49 7.10 7.96
N ARG A 144 -20.83 8.19 8.37
CA ARG A 144 -19.82 8.90 7.55
C ARG A 144 -18.49 8.16 7.46
N SER A 145 -18.42 6.93 7.93
CA SER A 145 -17.17 6.20 8.02
C SER A 145 -16.73 5.72 6.64
N GLN A 146 -15.56 6.18 6.19
CA GLN A 146 -15.01 5.84 4.88
C GLN A 146 -13.94 4.76 4.99
N VAL A 147 -13.99 3.77 4.10
CA VAL A 147 -12.92 2.79 3.97
C VAL A 147 -11.91 3.26 2.93
N PHE A 148 -10.64 3.25 3.32
CA PHE A 148 -9.52 3.54 2.43
C PHE A 148 -8.37 2.58 2.68
N GLY A 149 -7.40 2.58 1.78
CA GLY A 149 -6.25 1.70 1.91
C GLY A 149 -5.04 2.16 1.12
N TYR A 150 -3.89 1.68 1.57
CA TYR A 150 -2.67 1.69 0.79
C TYR A 150 -2.55 0.35 0.04
N PHE A 151 -2.00 0.42 -1.16
CA PHE A 151 -1.82 -0.74 -2.04
C PHE A 151 -0.40 -0.71 -2.61
N GLU A 152 0.33 -1.80 -2.46
CA GLU A 152 1.55 -2.01 -3.24
C GLU A 152 1.19 -2.65 -4.57
N LEU A 153 1.68 -2.05 -5.65
CA LEU A 153 1.34 -2.45 -7.01
C LEU A 153 2.57 -2.94 -7.77
N GLU A 154 2.34 -3.86 -8.69
CA GLU A 154 3.30 -4.32 -9.69
C GLU A 154 2.75 -4.02 -11.08
N LYS A 155 3.52 -3.33 -11.91
CA LYS A 155 3.13 -3.06 -13.31
C LYS A 155 3.24 -4.35 -14.11
N ARG A 156 2.17 -4.73 -14.81
CA ARG A 156 2.16 -5.94 -15.64
C ARG A 156 3.05 -5.76 -16.87
N VAL A 157 3.87 -6.76 -17.14
CA VAL A 157 4.71 -6.81 -18.35
C VAL A 157 3.80 -6.91 -19.58
N GLY A 158 3.97 -5.98 -20.54
CA GLY A 158 3.16 -5.92 -21.76
C GLY A 158 1.84 -5.14 -21.63
N ALA A 159 1.54 -4.56 -20.44
CA ALA A 159 0.49 -3.55 -20.36
C ALA A 159 0.85 -2.39 -21.30
N PRO A 160 -0.11 -1.86 -22.08
CA PRO A 160 0.17 -0.74 -22.98
C PRO A 160 0.83 0.38 -22.18
N GLU A 161 2.03 0.79 -22.59
CA GLU A 161 2.57 2.05 -22.13
C GLU A 161 1.58 3.12 -22.58
N ASP A 162 1.25 4.02 -21.68
CA ASP A 162 0.38 5.16 -21.91
C ASP A 162 1.09 6.13 -22.87
N LYS A 163 1.27 5.71 -24.12
CA LYS A 163 1.87 6.47 -25.23
C LYS A 163 0.90 7.54 -25.73
N ASP A 164 -0.36 7.44 -25.32
CA ASP A 164 -1.41 8.42 -25.58
C ASP A 164 -1.56 9.46 -24.45
N ASN A 165 -0.73 9.38 -23.38
CA ASN A 165 -0.49 10.52 -22.50
C ASN A 165 0.79 11.26 -22.97
N PRO A 166 0.68 12.36 -23.76
CA PRO A 166 1.81 13.03 -24.40
C PRO A 166 2.86 13.64 -23.44
N LYS A 167 2.72 13.48 -22.12
CA LYS A 167 3.69 13.93 -21.11
C LYS A 167 4.56 12.82 -20.50
N ALA A 168 4.22 11.54 -20.68
CA ALA A 168 5.02 10.44 -20.14
C ALA A 168 6.41 10.32 -20.81
N GLY A 169 6.59 10.90 -21.99
CA GLY A 169 7.85 10.91 -22.76
C GLY A 169 8.84 12.04 -22.44
N MET A 170 8.52 13.02 -21.57
CA MET A 170 9.39 14.20 -21.37
C MET A 170 10.52 14.04 -20.35
N PHE A 171 10.59 12.95 -19.58
CA PHE A 171 11.61 12.79 -18.52
C PHE A 171 12.88 12.04 -18.95
N GLY A 172 13.19 12.00 -20.26
CA GLY A 172 14.45 11.50 -20.82
C GLY A 172 15.46 12.58 -21.21
N GLY A 173 15.24 13.85 -20.84
CA GLY A 173 16.14 14.95 -21.17
C GLY A 173 17.38 14.99 -20.29
N ALA A 174 18.52 14.55 -20.84
CA ALA A 174 19.84 14.66 -20.23
C ALA A 174 20.14 16.06 -19.65
N PRO A 175 20.91 16.18 -18.55
CA PRO A 175 21.30 17.48 -18.00
C PRO A 175 22.22 18.20 -19.00
N ARG A 176 21.77 19.32 -19.55
CA ARG A 176 22.66 20.23 -20.27
C ARG A 176 23.49 21.00 -19.24
N ARG A 177 24.82 20.85 -19.36
CA ARG A 177 25.83 21.63 -18.66
C ARG A 177 25.80 23.09 -19.11
#